data_AF-A0A857KP29-F1
#
_entry.id   AF-A0A857KP29-F1
#
_cell.length_a   1.000
_cell.length_b   1.000
_cell.length_c   1.000
_cell.angle_alpha   90.00
_cell.angle_beta   90.00
_cell.angle_gamma   90.00
#
_symmetry.space_group_name_H-M   'P 1'
#
loop_
_entity.id
_entity.type
_entity.pdbx_description
1 polymer ?
#
loop_
_entity_poly.entity_id
_entity_poly.type
_entity_poly.pdbx_seq_one_letter_code
_entity_poly.pdbx_strand_id
1 'polypeptide(L)'
;MSAPTTITDPWIERLIQSGHLAPGARGLTREAAARQYNEANALTPEDDDYLYTPGQAQATARDALAVIGIDVDPDTRVVLTDGRAGPRAGAYLLNVGQIEFAVEQHRLTTGESLSADALIEALPWE
;
A
#
# COMPACT_ATOMS: atom_id res chain seq x y z
N MET A 1 -13.62 28.14 -25.67
CA MET A 1 -12.32 27.54 -25.30
C MET A 1 -12.62 26.43 -24.31
N SER A 2 -12.52 25.17 -24.72
CA SER A 2 -12.73 24.04 -23.81
C SER A 2 -11.49 23.88 -22.94
N ALA A 3 -11.67 23.89 -21.62
CA ALA A 3 -10.59 23.60 -20.67
C ALA A 3 -10.07 22.17 -20.93
N PRO A 4 -8.75 21.93 -20.86
CA PRO A 4 -8.23 20.58 -20.93
C PRO A 4 -8.82 19.77 -19.77
N THR A 5 -9.44 18.63 -20.08
CA THR A 5 -9.85 17.66 -19.07
C THR A 5 -8.57 17.07 -18.49
N THR A 6 -8.06 17.65 -17.40
CA THR A 6 -7.02 17.01 -16.61
C THR A 6 -7.60 15.70 -16.09
N ILE A 7 -7.16 14.58 -16.64
CA ILE A 7 -7.46 13.26 -16.07
C ILE A 7 -6.76 13.26 -14.71
N THR A 8 -7.55 13.43 -13.65
CA THR A 8 -7.07 13.43 -12.28
C THR A 8 -6.96 11.99 -11.78
N ASP A 9 -5.81 11.63 -11.21
CA ASP A 9 -5.62 10.30 -10.64
C ASP A 9 -6.49 10.16 -9.38
N PRO A 10 -7.43 9.20 -9.32
CA PRO A 10 -8.34 9.05 -8.18
C PRO A 10 -7.64 8.82 -6.83
N TRP A 11 -6.46 8.18 -6.83
CA TRP A 11 -5.69 7.98 -5.61
C TRP A 11 -5.09 9.30 -5.10
N ILE A 12 -4.54 10.12 -6.00
CA ILE A 12 -4.02 11.45 -5.65
C ILE A 12 -5.16 12.35 -5.17
N GLU A 13 -6.30 12.36 -5.85
CA GLU A 13 -7.45 13.19 -5.42
C GLU A 13 -7.96 12.77 -4.04
N ARG A 14 -8.02 11.46 -3.74
CA ARG A 14 -8.41 10.99 -2.41
C ARG A 14 -7.46 11.49 -1.34
N LEU A 15 -6.15 11.45 -1.59
CA LEU A 15 -5.15 11.92 -0.63
C LEU A 15 -5.15 13.45 -0.46
N ILE A 16 -5.50 14.20 -1.51
CA ILE A 16 -5.74 15.64 -1.39
C ILE A 16 -6.98 15.90 -0.52
N GLN A 17 -8.06 15.14 -0.73
CA GLN A 17 -9.29 15.27 0.06
C GLN A 17 -9.10 14.89 1.53
N SER A 18 -8.27 13.88 1.83
CA SER A 18 -7.94 13.49 3.19
C SER A 18 -6.85 14.37 3.83
N GLY A 19 -6.34 15.38 3.12
CA GLY A 19 -5.36 16.33 3.65
C GLY A 19 -3.91 15.80 3.71
N HIS A 20 -3.64 14.60 3.20
CA HIS A 20 -2.29 14.04 3.15
C HIS A 20 -1.45 14.72 2.06
N LEU A 21 -2.04 15.07 0.92
CA LEU A 21 -1.37 15.78 -0.17
C LEU A 21 -1.92 17.18 -0.39
N ALA A 22 -1.05 18.12 -0.76
CA ALA A 22 -1.48 19.44 -1.19
C ALA A 22 -2.10 19.39 -2.61
N PRO A 23 -3.01 20.33 -2.97
CA PRO A 23 -3.58 20.42 -4.32
C PRO A 23 -2.56 20.47 -5.47
N GLY A 24 -1.32 20.88 -5.19
CA GLY A 24 -0.21 20.90 -6.15
C GLY A 24 0.32 19.51 -6.55
N ALA A 25 -0.11 18.43 -5.87
CA ALA A 25 0.23 17.07 -6.27
C ALA A 25 -0.49 16.61 -7.56
N ARG A 26 -1.50 17.35 -8.01
CA ARG A 26 -2.19 17.07 -9.28
C ARG A 26 -1.22 17.12 -10.45
N GLY A 27 -1.17 16.03 -11.22
CA GLY A 27 -0.26 15.88 -12.36
C GLY A 27 1.06 15.20 -12.02
N LEU A 28 1.33 14.89 -10.75
CA LEU A 28 2.39 13.97 -10.38
C LEU A 28 1.96 12.52 -10.67
N THR A 29 2.95 11.65 -10.90
CA THR A 29 2.77 10.20 -10.77
C THR A 29 2.55 9.84 -9.30
N ARG A 30 1.89 8.72 -9.01
CA ARG A 30 1.66 8.25 -7.64
C ARG A 30 2.96 8.11 -6.85
N GLU A 31 3.99 7.58 -7.49
CA GLU A 31 5.31 7.33 -6.91
C GLU A 31 6.00 8.64 -6.54
N ALA A 32 5.95 9.64 -7.43
CA ALA A 32 6.48 10.97 -7.15
C ALA A 32 5.73 11.68 -6.01
N ALA A 33 4.40 11.56 -5.96
CA ALA A 33 3.60 12.14 -4.89
C ALA A 33 3.87 11.48 -3.52
N ALA A 34 3.91 10.14 -3.48
CA ALA A 34 4.26 9.37 -2.28
C ALA A 34 5.66 9.72 -1.78
N ARG A 35 6.64 9.71 -2.68
CA ARG A 35 8.03 10.07 -2.36
C ARG A 35 8.12 11.49 -1.80
N GLN A 36 7.50 12.47 -2.45
CA GLN A 36 7.52 13.85 -1.99
C GLN A 36 6.90 13.98 -0.58
N TYR A 37 5.79 13.28 -0.31
CA TYR A 37 5.16 13.28 1.00
C TYR A 37 6.07 12.64 2.07
N ASN A 38 6.61 11.45 1.80
CA ASN A 38 7.46 10.74 2.74
C ASN A 38 8.76 11.53 3.03
N GLU A 39 9.41 12.09 2.00
CA GLU A 39 10.60 12.94 2.16
C GLU A 39 10.31 14.21 2.97
N ALA A 40 9.18 14.88 2.70
CA ALA A 40 8.81 16.11 3.41
C ALA A 40 8.54 15.88 4.90
N ASN A 41 8.09 14.68 5.27
CA ASN A 41 7.80 14.29 6.65
C ASN A 41 8.92 13.44 7.29
N ALA A 42 10.03 13.21 6.58
CA ALA A 42 11.14 12.35 6.99
C ALA A 42 10.71 10.90 7.34
N LEU A 43 9.68 10.39 6.65
CA LEU A 43 9.12 9.06 6.88
C LEU A 43 9.96 7.98 6.19
N THR A 44 10.16 6.89 6.91
CA THR A 44 10.77 5.64 6.47
C THR A 44 9.71 4.54 6.46
N PRO A 45 9.95 3.40 5.77
CA PRO A 45 8.99 2.29 5.75
C PRO A 45 8.65 1.70 7.13
N GLU A 46 9.40 2.05 8.18
CA GLU A 46 9.16 1.63 9.56
C GLU A 46 8.08 2.48 10.26
N ASP A 47 7.76 3.64 9.71
CA ASP A 47 6.82 4.60 10.30
C ASP A 47 5.37 4.31 9.88
N ASP A 48 4.43 4.40 10.82
CA ASP A 48 3.01 4.08 10.60
C ASP A 48 2.33 5.01 9.59
N ASP A 49 2.81 6.26 9.49
CA ASP A 49 2.29 7.25 8.55
C ASP A 49 2.93 7.13 7.14
N TYR A 50 3.79 6.12 6.89
CA TYR A 50 4.48 5.95 5.62
C TYR A 50 3.49 5.73 4.47
N LEU A 51 3.57 6.60 3.46
CA LEU A 51 2.64 6.54 2.34
C LEU A 51 3.13 5.57 1.27
N TYR A 52 2.53 4.38 1.22
CA TYR A 52 2.68 3.45 0.10
C TYR A 52 1.79 3.84 -1.09
N THR A 53 2.33 3.76 -2.30
CA THR A 53 1.47 3.70 -3.49
C THR A 53 0.72 2.36 -3.53
N PRO A 54 -0.43 2.27 -4.23
CA PRO A 54 -1.17 1.00 -4.32
C PRO A 54 -0.33 -0.13 -4.92
N GLY A 55 0.57 0.17 -5.87
CA GLY A 55 1.46 -0.82 -6.46
C GLY A 55 2.53 -1.31 -5.49
N GLN A 56 3.14 -0.37 -4.74
CA GLN A 56 4.14 -0.72 -3.73
C GLN A 56 3.52 -1.52 -2.59
N ALA A 57 2.35 -1.13 -2.08
CA ALA A 57 1.66 -1.89 -1.04
C ALA A 57 1.38 -3.34 -1.46
N GLN A 58 0.97 -3.56 -2.71
CA GLN A 58 0.76 -4.92 -3.24
C GLN A 58 2.08 -5.72 -3.32
N ALA A 59 3.15 -5.10 -3.80
CA ALA A 59 4.46 -5.76 -3.88
C ALA A 59 4.99 -6.10 -2.48
N THR A 60 5.04 -5.13 -1.57
CA THR A 60 5.51 -5.29 -0.19
C THR A 60 4.70 -6.32 0.58
N ALA A 61 3.37 -6.35 0.41
CA ALA A 61 2.54 -7.37 1.04
C ALA A 61 2.89 -8.77 0.54
N ARG A 62 3.10 -8.97 -0.77
CA ARG A 62 3.50 -10.28 -1.31
C ARG A 62 4.88 -10.70 -0.83
N ASP A 63 5.84 -9.78 -0.80
CA ASP A 63 7.19 -10.05 -0.32
C ASP A 63 7.17 -10.47 1.17
N ALA A 64 6.40 -9.78 2.01
CA ALA A 64 6.21 -10.16 3.40
C ALA A 64 5.52 -11.54 3.55
N LEU A 65 4.49 -11.82 2.75
CA LEU A 65 3.77 -13.11 2.77
C LEU A 65 4.66 -14.27 2.32
N ALA A 66 5.57 -14.05 1.37
CA ALA A 66 6.50 -15.07 0.91
C ALA A 66 7.40 -15.57 2.04
N VAL A 67 7.76 -14.70 3.00
CA VAL A 67 8.56 -15.07 4.19
C VAL A 67 7.86 -16.14 5.05
N ILE A 68 6.53 -16.10 5.11
CA ILE A 68 5.73 -17.09 5.87
C ILE A 68 5.25 -18.26 5.01
N GLY A 69 5.80 -18.40 3.80
CA GLY A 69 5.48 -19.50 2.87
C GLY A 69 4.16 -19.33 2.12
N ILE A 70 3.59 -18.12 2.10
CA ILE A 70 2.41 -17.80 1.28
C ILE A 70 2.89 -17.11 0.01
N ASP A 71 2.99 -17.89 -1.07
CA ASP A 71 3.32 -17.39 -2.40
C ASP A 71 2.03 -16.96 -3.14
N VAL A 72 1.92 -15.67 -3.41
CA VAL A 72 0.81 -15.07 -4.15
C VAL A 72 1.32 -14.64 -5.51
N ASP A 73 0.67 -15.11 -6.56
CA ASP A 73 1.02 -14.75 -7.94
C ASP A 73 1.10 -13.21 -8.11
N PRO A 74 2.13 -12.67 -8.79
CA PRO A 74 2.32 -11.22 -8.96
C PRO A 74 1.16 -10.49 -9.64
N ASP A 75 0.37 -11.18 -10.47
CA ASP A 75 -0.81 -10.64 -11.12
C ASP A 75 -2.07 -10.78 -10.27
N THR A 76 -2.00 -11.55 -9.17
CA THR A 76 -3.08 -11.71 -8.20
C THR A 76 -3.07 -10.57 -7.18
N ARG A 77 -4.22 -9.91 -7.04
CA ARG A 77 -4.38 -8.80 -6.10
C ARG A 77 -4.53 -9.31 -4.68
N VAL A 78 -3.78 -8.74 -3.75
CA VAL A 78 -3.96 -8.92 -2.31
C VAL A 78 -5.05 -7.96 -1.80
N VAL A 79 -6.02 -8.50 -1.06
CA VAL A 79 -7.17 -7.74 -0.54
C VAL A 79 -7.42 -8.14 0.91
N LEU A 80 -7.64 -7.16 1.78
CA LEU A 80 -7.98 -7.37 3.18
C LEU A 80 -9.45 -7.78 3.33
N THR A 81 -9.74 -8.67 4.28
CA THR A 81 -11.09 -9.14 4.59
C THR A 81 -11.25 -9.37 6.08
N ASP A 82 -12.45 -9.14 6.60
CA ASP A 82 -12.88 -9.62 7.93
C ASP A 82 -13.49 -11.04 7.87
N GLY A 83 -13.57 -11.59 6.65
CA GLY A 83 -14.18 -12.88 6.38
C GLY A 83 -13.18 -14.04 6.35
N ARG A 84 -13.32 -14.88 5.33
CA ARG A 84 -12.47 -16.05 5.14
C ARG A 84 -11.28 -15.68 4.25
N ALA A 85 -10.08 -15.76 4.82
CA ALA A 85 -8.83 -15.65 4.07
C ALA A 85 -8.62 -16.80 3.08
N GLY A 86 -7.82 -16.53 2.05
CA GLY A 86 -7.37 -17.48 1.04
C GLY A 86 -7.71 -17.05 -0.41
N PRO A 87 -7.42 -17.92 -1.38
CA PRO A 87 -7.66 -17.64 -2.79
C PRO A 87 -9.16 -17.46 -3.10
N ARG A 88 -9.50 -16.38 -3.80
CA ARG A 88 -10.81 -16.11 -4.37
C ARG A 88 -10.66 -15.69 -5.84
N ALA A 89 -11.68 -15.87 -6.66
CA ALA A 89 -11.58 -15.56 -8.09
C ALA A 89 -11.10 -14.11 -8.31
N GLY A 90 -9.85 -13.95 -8.75
CA GLY A 90 -9.21 -12.65 -9.04
C GLY A 90 -8.48 -11.96 -7.87
N ALA A 91 -8.44 -12.55 -6.67
CA ALA A 91 -7.75 -11.96 -5.52
C ALA A 91 -7.30 -13.02 -4.49
N TYR A 92 -6.31 -12.68 -3.68
CA TYR A 92 -5.96 -13.40 -2.47
C TYR A 92 -6.45 -12.60 -1.27
N LEU A 93 -7.40 -13.17 -0.52
CA LEU A 93 -7.97 -12.52 0.65
C LEU A 93 -7.10 -12.77 1.88
N LEU A 94 -6.86 -11.73 2.66
CA LEU A 94 -6.05 -11.78 3.87
C LEU A 94 -6.76 -11.14 5.04
N ASN A 95 -6.59 -11.73 6.22
CA ASN A 95 -6.96 -11.07 7.46
C ASN A 95 -5.81 -10.14 7.89
N VAL A 96 -6.14 -9.05 8.59
CA VAL A 96 -5.15 -8.09 9.14
C VAL A 96 -4.03 -8.79 9.89
N GLY A 97 -4.37 -9.74 10.78
CA GLY A 97 -3.37 -10.48 11.56
C GLY A 97 -2.40 -11.34 10.73
N GLN A 98 -2.73 -11.68 9.48
CA GLN A 98 -1.77 -12.35 8.59
C GLN A 98 -0.72 -11.38 8.06
N ILE A 99 -1.09 -10.11 7.82
CA ILE A 99 -0.14 -9.06 7.42
C ILE A 99 0.76 -8.69 8.60
N GLU A 100 0.19 -8.46 9.79
CA GLU A 100 0.97 -8.19 11.01
C GLU A 100 1.99 -9.31 11.27
N PHE A 101 1.55 -10.58 11.19
CA PHE A 101 2.44 -11.71 11.36
C PHE A 101 3.51 -11.80 10.27
N ALA A 102 3.14 -11.58 8.99
CA ALA A 102 4.07 -11.62 7.88
C ALA A 102 5.16 -10.53 8.00
N VAL A 103 4.76 -9.31 8.36
CA VAL A 103 5.67 -8.17 8.60
C VAL A 103 6.62 -8.47 9.76
N GLU A 104 6.12 -9.03 10.86
CA GLU A 104 6.96 -9.44 11.99
C GLU A 104 7.98 -10.52 11.57
N GLN A 105 7.55 -11.53 10.82
CA GLN A 105 8.46 -12.56 10.32
C GLN A 105 9.47 -12.00 9.29
N HIS A 106 9.08 -11.04 8.46
CA HIS A 106 9.96 -10.33 7.55
C HIS A 106 11.10 -9.67 8.32
N ARG A 107 10.78 -8.92 9.38
CA ARG A 107 11.77 -8.29 10.27
C ARG A 107 12.73 -9.30 10.87
N LEU A 108 12.20 -10.41 11.41
CA LEU A 108 13.01 -11.45 12.03
C LEU A 108 13.92 -12.19 11.05
N THR A 109 13.52 -12.29 9.78
CA THR A 109 14.24 -13.05 8.75
C THR A 109 15.28 -12.19 8.01
N THR A 110 14.94 -10.95 7.69
CA THR A 110 15.76 -10.05 6.85
C THR A 110 16.51 -9.01 7.67
N GLY A 111 16.03 -8.70 8.88
CA GLY A 111 16.50 -7.56 9.69
C GLY A 111 15.88 -6.23 9.28
N GLU A 112 15.08 -6.17 8.21
CA GLU A 112 14.41 -4.96 7.73
C GLU A 112 13.03 -4.81 8.39
N SER A 113 12.79 -3.66 9.02
CA SER A 113 11.50 -3.36 9.64
C SER A 113 10.57 -2.67 8.63
N LEU A 114 9.28 -3.01 8.73
CA LEU A 114 8.19 -2.39 7.97
C LEU A 114 7.07 -2.08 8.95
N SER A 115 6.33 -1.00 8.76
CA SER A 115 5.09 -0.77 9.48
C SER A 115 3.97 -1.63 8.90
N ALA A 116 3.39 -2.47 9.75
CA ALA A 116 2.19 -3.22 9.40
C ALA A 116 1.00 -2.27 9.19
N ASP A 117 0.87 -1.24 10.02
CA ASP A 117 -0.23 -0.28 9.97
C ASP A 117 -0.23 0.50 8.66
N ALA A 118 0.94 1.01 8.24
CA ALA A 118 1.10 1.69 6.96
C ALA A 118 0.70 0.79 5.78
N LEU A 119 1.06 -0.50 5.85
CA LEU A 119 0.72 -1.47 4.82
C LEU A 119 -0.77 -1.81 4.81
N ILE A 120 -1.38 -1.99 5.99
CA ILE A 120 -2.81 -2.29 6.17
C ILE A 120 -3.66 -1.13 5.66
N GLU A 121 -3.28 0.12 5.94
CA GLU A 121 -3.99 1.30 5.46
C GLU A 121 -3.94 1.42 3.93
N ALA A 122 -2.81 1.05 3.31
CA ALA A 122 -2.62 1.16 1.88
C ALA A 122 -3.29 0.03 1.08
N LEU A 123 -3.59 -1.12 1.70
CA LEU A 123 -4.20 -2.27 1.04
C LEU A 123 -5.72 -2.09 0.86
N PRO A 124 -6.29 -2.59 -0.25
CA PRO A 124 -7.72 -2.54 -0.48
C PRO A 124 -8.48 -3.53 0.41
N TRP A 125 -9.72 -3.20 0.76
CA TRP A 125 -10.65 -4.04 1.53
C TRP A 125 -11.76 -4.63 0.63
N GLU A 126 -12.24 -5.84 0.96
CA GLU A 126 -13.41 -6.52 0.35
C GLU A 126 -14.75 -5.98 0.89
#